data_AF-A0A813WYB7-F1
#
_entry.id   AF-A0A813WYB7-F1
#
_cell.length_a   1.000
_cell.length_b   1.000
_cell.length_c   1.000
_cell.angle_alpha   90.00
_cell.angle_beta   90.00
_cell.angle_gamma   90.00
#
_symmetry.space_group_name_H-M   'P 1'
#
loop_
_entity.id
_entity.type
_entity.pdbx_description
1 polymer ?
#
loop_
_entity_poly.entity_id
_entity_poly.type
_entity_poly.pdbx_seq_one_letter_code
_entity_poly.pdbx_strand_id
1 'polypeptide(L)'
;MHRQRLTDQDMKFIAEELKTNKTCQSINLSFNEITVDGVKYLADLVIVNKTLRYFWLAFNRIGDKGAIMLCSIFKNHDTLYSLDLSSNEITDQSMNVILEMMEATSTLKLFFIDTNKISDQNKERLRKVAKEQNIDIGNLS
;
A
#
# COMPACT_ATOMS: atom_id res chain seq x y z
N MET A 1 -15.27 -24.85 0.44
CA MET A 1 -15.45 -23.69 -0.46
C MET A 1 -14.07 -23.28 -0.97
N HIS A 2 -13.78 -23.48 -2.26
CA HIS A 2 -12.59 -22.91 -2.90
C HIS A 2 -12.81 -21.39 -3.01
N ARG A 3 -12.30 -20.60 -2.06
CA ARG A 3 -12.15 -19.16 -2.29
C ARG A 3 -11.05 -19.03 -3.35
N GLN A 4 -11.43 -18.69 -4.58
CA GLN A 4 -10.46 -18.29 -5.59
C GLN A 4 -9.84 -16.98 -5.08
N ARG A 5 -8.53 -17.00 -4.84
CA ARG A 5 -7.77 -15.80 -4.49
C ARG A 5 -7.55 -14.99 -5.77
N LEU A 6 -7.67 -13.67 -5.68
CA LEU A 6 -7.31 -12.81 -6.80
C LEU A 6 -5.81 -12.94 -7.07
N THR A 7 -5.48 -12.97 -8.36
CA THR A 7 -4.12 -13.05 -8.89
C THR A 7 -3.73 -11.74 -9.56
N ASP A 8 -2.48 -11.64 -10.00
CA ASP A 8 -1.99 -10.50 -10.78
C ASP A 8 -2.80 -10.26 -12.07
N GLN A 9 -3.36 -11.32 -12.67
CA GLN A 9 -4.15 -11.20 -13.87
C GLN A 9 -5.53 -10.57 -13.59
N ASP A 10 -6.12 -10.85 -12.43
CA ASP A 10 -7.38 -10.24 -12.01
C ASP A 10 -7.19 -8.75 -11.73
N MET A 11 -6.02 -8.36 -11.20
CA MET A 11 -5.67 -6.97 -10.97
C MET A 11 -5.68 -6.11 -12.23
N LYS A 12 -5.36 -6.69 -13.39
CA LYS A 12 -5.48 -5.98 -14.67
C LYS A 12 -6.92 -5.53 -14.93
N PHE A 13 -7.89 -6.43 -14.77
CA PHE A 13 -9.30 -6.13 -15.03
C PHE A 13 -9.85 -5.14 -13.99
N ILE A 14 -9.54 -5.37 -12.71
CA ILE A 14 -9.94 -4.47 -11.61
C ILE A 14 -9.40 -3.06 -11.84
N ALA A 15 -8.13 -2.94 -12.24
CA ALA A 15 -7.52 -1.64 -12.51
C ALA A 15 -8.20 -0.91 -13.67
N GLU A 16 -8.49 -1.59 -14.79
CA GLU A 16 -9.16 -0.96 -15.93
C GLU A 16 -10.56 -0.44 -15.59
N GLU A 17 -11.36 -1.24 -14.89
CA GLU A 17 -12.70 -0.83 -14.46
C GLU A 17 -12.66 0.39 -13.53
N LEU A 18 -11.71 0.40 -12.59
CA LEU A 18 -11.62 1.47 -11.60
C LEU A 18 -11.00 2.77 -12.15
N LYS A 19 -10.28 2.76 -13.27
CA LYS A 19 -9.74 4.00 -13.88
C LYS A 19 -10.83 5.03 -14.19
N THR A 20 -11.99 4.55 -14.66
CA THR A 20 -13.12 5.41 -15.03
C THR A 20 -14.11 5.62 -13.90
N ASN A 21 -14.09 4.75 -12.88
CA ASN A 21 -14.99 4.86 -11.72
C ASN A 21 -14.68 6.12 -10.90
N LYS A 22 -15.68 7.01 -10.74
CA LYS A 22 -15.54 8.29 -10.01
C LYS A 22 -16.22 8.31 -8.64
N THR A 23 -16.75 7.19 -8.19
CA THR A 23 -17.53 7.11 -6.93
C THR A 23 -16.87 6.22 -5.90
N CYS A 24 -16.10 5.21 -6.34
CA CYS A 24 -15.37 4.30 -5.47
C CYS A 24 -14.25 5.06 -4.75
N GLN A 25 -14.22 4.91 -3.42
CA GLN A 25 -13.21 5.53 -2.55
C GLN A 25 -12.29 4.51 -1.89
N SER A 26 -12.67 3.23 -1.89
CA SER A 26 -11.93 2.18 -1.18
C SER A 26 -11.85 0.90 -1.99
N ILE A 27 -10.69 0.26 -1.91
CA ILE A 27 -10.49 -1.09 -2.41
C ILE A 27 -9.90 -1.96 -1.31
N ASN A 28 -10.51 -3.13 -1.11
CA ASN A 28 -9.99 -4.18 -0.26
C ASN A 28 -9.52 -5.35 -1.12
N LEU A 29 -8.21 -5.52 -1.18
CA LEU A 29 -7.51 -6.56 -1.90
C LEU A 29 -6.72 -7.45 -0.94
N SER A 30 -7.04 -7.42 0.36
CA SER A 30 -6.36 -8.24 1.36
C SER A 30 -6.66 -9.74 1.17
N PHE A 31 -5.75 -10.60 1.61
CA PHE A 31 -5.84 -12.07 1.54
C PHE A 31 -5.91 -12.64 0.12
N ASN A 32 -5.09 -12.11 -0.79
CA ASN A 32 -4.99 -12.54 -2.18
C ASN A 32 -3.56 -12.99 -2.54
N GLU A 33 -3.29 -13.23 -3.82
CA GLU A 33 -1.96 -13.64 -4.31
C GLU A 33 -1.36 -12.56 -5.22
N ILE A 34 -1.58 -11.30 -4.87
CA ILE A 34 -1.04 -10.16 -5.61
C ILE A 34 0.46 -10.06 -5.33
N THR A 35 1.23 -10.05 -6.41
CA THR A 35 2.68 -9.87 -6.41
C THR A 35 3.05 -8.49 -6.95
N VAL A 36 4.34 -8.25 -7.16
CA VAL A 36 4.83 -7.06 -7.87
C VAL A 36 4.19 -6.88 -9.25
N ASP A 37 3.79 -7.95 -9.94
CA ASP A 37 3.18 -7.83 -11.27
C ASP A 37 1.75 -7.29 -11.21
N GLY A 38 0.94 -7.72 -10.23
CA GLY A 38 -0.39 -7.16 -9.99
C GLY A 38 -0.33 -5.71 -9.50
N VAL A 39 0.71 -5.39 -8.72
CA VAL A 39 0.99 -4.02 -8.26
C VAL A 39 1.24 -3.04 -9.41
N LYS A 40 1.81 -3.47 -10.54
CA LYS A 40 1.98 -2.60 -11.73
C LYS A 40 0.64 -2.07 -12.24
N TYR A 41 -0.40 -2.91 -12.25
CA TYR A 41 -1.74 -2.47 -12.65
C TYR A 41 -2.37 -1.53 -11.62
N LEU A 42 -2.13 -1.78 -10.32
CA LEU A 42 -2.56 -0.88 -9.26
C LEU A 42 -1.87 0.49 -9.35
N ALA A 43 -0.57 0.51 -9.65
CA ALA A 43 0.21 1.70 -9.92
C ALA A 43 -0.41 2.56 -11.04
N ASP A 44 -0.72 1.94 -12.18
CA ASP A 44 -1.38 2.61 -13.30
C ASP A 44 -2.77 3.15 -12.92
N LEU A 45 -3.53 2.40 -12.11
CA LEU A 45 -4.81 2.85 -11.58
C LEU A 45 -4.65 4.11 -10.72
N VAL A 46 -3.72 4.13 -9.77
CA VAL A 46 -3.49 5.24 -8.83
C VAL A 46 -3.04 6.52 -9.55
N ILE A 47 -2.31 6.40 -10.66
CA ILE A 47 -1.92 7.56 -11.47
C ILE A 47 -3.16 8.26 -12.06
N VAL A 48 -4.17 7.49 -12.50
CA VAL A 48 -5.35 7.99 -13.22
C VAL A 48 -6.54 8.28 -12.30
N ASN A 49 -6.82 7.40 -11.35
CA ASN A 49 -7.94 7.52 -10.43
C ASN A 49 -7.55 8.38 -9.22
N LYS A 50 -8.25 9.51 -9.04
CA LYS A 50 -8.05 10.44 -7.92
C LYS A 50 -9.20 10.39 -6.90
N THR A 51 -10.07 9.38 -6.96
CA THR A 51 -11.19 9.22 -6.04
C THR A 51 -10.91 8.19 -4.95
N LEU A 52 -10.04 7.23 -5.22
CA LEU A 52 -9.60 6.24 -4.25
C LEU A 52 -8.75 6.88 -3.14
N ARG A 53 -8.99 6.42 -1.93
CA ARG A 53 -8.41 6.94 -0.68
C ARG A 53 -7.93 5.83 0.25
N TYR A 54 -8.58 4.68 0.21
CA TYR A 54 -8.31 3.54 1.09
C TYR A 54 -7.85 2.34 0.26
N PHE A 55 -6.62 1.89 0.51
CA PHE A 55 -6.00 0.76 -0.15
C PHE A 55 -5.60 -0.29 0.89
N TRP A 56 -6.34 -1.38 0.97
CA TRP A 56 -6.01 -2.49 1.87
C TRP A 56 -5.47 -3.67 1.08
N LEU A 57 -4.19 -3.98 1.30
CA LEU A 57 -3.42 -4.97 0.54
C LEU A 57 -2.79 -6.02 1.47
N ALA A 58 -3.27 -6.14 2.71
CA ALA A 58 -2.68 -7.04 3.68
C ALA A 58 -2.73 -8.51 3.23
N PHE A 59 -1.77 -9.34 3.65
CA PHE A 59 -1.73 -10.76 3.30
C PHE A 59 -1.69 -11.00 1.78
N ASN A 60 -0.72 -10.39 1.11
CA ASN A 60 -0.36 -10.63 -0.29
C ASN A 60 1.14 -10.97 -0.39
N ARG A 61 1.72 -10.96 -1.60
CA ARG A 61 3.15 -11.25 -1.85
C ARG A 61 3.84 -10.09 -2.57
N ILE A 62 3.54 -8.86 -2.15
CA ILE A 62 3.99 -7.63 -2.83
C ILE A 62 5.53 -7.49 -2.82
N GLY A 63 6.17 -7.83 -1.71
CA GLY A 63 7.62 -7.72 -1.50
C GLY A 63 8.16 -6.29 -1.61
N ASP A 64 9.47 -6.13 -1.43
CA ASP A 64 10.10 -4.79 -1.45
C ASP A 64 9.93 -4.07 -2.79
N LYS A 65 10.01 -4.78 -3.92
CA LYS A 65 9.88 -4.17 -5.25
C LYS A 65 8.48 -3.59 -5.47
N GLY A 66 7.43 -4.30 -5.06
CA GLY A 66 6.07 -3.79 -5.15
C GLY A 66 5.81 -2.65 -4.17
N ALA A 67 6.33 -2.74 -2.94
CA ALA A 67 6.22 -1.67 -1.95
C ALA A 67 6.90 -0.37 -2.42
N ILE A 68 8.11 -0.47 -2.97
CA ILE A 68 8.84 0.67 -3.56
C ILE A 68 8.02 1.30 -4.69
N MET A 69 7.44 0.48 -5.58
CA MET A 69 6.63 0.97 -6.70
C MET A 69 5.40 1.74 -6.21
N LEU A 70 4.60 1.14 -5.31
CA LEU A 70 3.41 1.80 -4.76
C LEU A 70 3.75 3.09 -4.02
N CYS A 71 4.72 3.04 -3.11
CA CYS A 71 5.08 4.20 -2.29
C CYS A 71 5.64 5.34 -3.15
N SER A 72 6.40 5.03 -4.20
CA SER A 72 6.91 6.06 -5.12
C SER A 72 5.80 6.81 -5.84
N ILE A 73 4.70 6.14 -6.15
CA ILE A 73 3.54 6.75 -6.83
C ILE A 73 2.68 7.53 -5.83
N PHE A 74 2.48 6.97 -4.64
CA PHE A 74 1.66 7.62 -3.61
C PHE A 74 2.23 8.94 -3.08
N LYS A 75 3.54 9.17 -3.20
CA LYS A 75 4.17 10.48 -2.93
C LYS A 75 3.49 11.66 -3.65
N ASN A 76 2.87 11.41 -4.81
CA ASN A 76 2.19 12.43 -5.62
C ASN A 76 0.67 12.22 -5.65
N HIS A 77 0.12 11.46 -4.69
CA HIS A 77 -1.29 11.10 -4.67
C HIS A 77 -2.04 11.79 -3.55
N ASP A 78 -2.66 12.91 -3.89
CA ASP A 78 -3.22 13.85 -2.92
C ASP A 78 -4.41 13.31 -2.12
N THR A 79 -5.02 12.19 -2.52
CA THR A 79 -6.21 11.64 -1.84
C THR A 79 -5.95 10.40 -0.99
N LEU A 80 -4.70 9.88 -0.95
CA LEU A 80 -4.40 8.69 -0.14
C LEU A 80 -4.63 8.99 1.34
N TYR A 81 -5.53 8.23 1.97
CA TYR A 81 -5.87 8.39 3.38
C TYR A 81 -5.45 7.18 4.23
N SER A 82 -5.60 5.98 3.68
CA SER A 82 -5.24 4.73 4.36
C SER A 82 -4.55 3.77 3.40
N LEU A 83 -3.41 3.22 3.85
CA LEU A 83 -2.67 2.19 3.15
C LEU A 83 -2.31 1.07 4.14
N ASP A 84 -2.70 -0.16 3.82
CA ASP A 84 -2.32 -1.35 4.59
C ASP A 84 -1.49 -2.29 3.72
N LEU A 85 -0.21 -2.44 4.08
CA LEU A 85 0.79 -3.32 3.48
C LEU A 85 1.21 -4.44 4.44
N SER A 86 0.41 -4.74 5.48
CA SER A 86 0.76 -5.76 6.46
C SER A 86 0.88 -7.16 5.83
N SER A 87 1.78 -8.01 6.33
CA SER A 87 1.98 -9.38 5.82
C SER A 87 2.21 -9.44 4.29
N ASN A 88 3.25 -8.77 3.80
CA ASN A 88 3.56 -8.67 2.36
C ASN A 88 5.01 -9.02 2.00
N GLU A 89 5.73 -9.70 2.89
CA GLU A 89 7.14 -10.08 2.71
C GLU A 89 8.08 -8.87 2.49
N ILE A 90 7.69 -7.70 3.00
CA ILE A 90 8.48 -6.47 2.92
C ILE A 90 9.64 -6.53 3.92
N THR A 91 10.81 -6.01 3.53
CA THR A 91 12.01 -5.97 4.36
C THR A 91 12.53 -4.54 4.52
N ASP A 92 13.68 -4.39 5.18
CA ASP A 92 14.37 -3.12 5.34
C ASP A 92 14.76 -2.43 4.02
N GLN A 93 14.78 -3.15 2.90
CA GLN A 93 15.20 -2.61 1.59
C GLN A 93 14.28 -1.50 1.09
N SER A 94 12.98 -1.56 1.38
CA SER A 94 12.00 -0.57 0.92
C SER A 94 11.75 0.57 1.92
N MET A 95 12.31 0.49 3.13
CA MET A 95 11.95 1.39 4.23
C MET A 95 12.26 2.86 3.96
N ASN A 96 13.34 3.19 3.25
CA ASN A 96 13.62 4.59 2.92
C ASN A 96 12.51 5.18 2.04
N VAL A 97 12.03 4.43 1.04
CA VAL A 97 10.97 4.90 0.13
C VAL A 97 9.62 5.00 0.85
N ILE A 98 9.34 4.08 1.78
CA ILE A 98 8.13 4.11 2.62
C ILE A 98 8.11 5.36 3.49
N LEU A 99 9.22 5.65 4.19
CA LEU A 99 9.32 6.82 5.07
C LEU A 99 9.20 8.12 4.27
N GLU A 100 9.89 8.22 3.13
CA GLU A 100 9.77 9.38 2.23
C GLU A 100 8.32 9.58 1.72
N MET A 101 7.57 8.49 1.49
CA MET A 101 6.16 8.58 1.10
C MET A 101 5.30 9.12 2.25
N MET A 102 5.52 8.64 3.47
CA MET A 102 4.80 9.14 4.65
C MET A 102 5.07 10.62 4.90
N GLU A 103 6.30 11.08 4.70
CA GLU A 103 6.69 12.50 4.84
C GLU A 103 6.10 13.38 3.72
N ALA A 104 5.98 12.86 2.49
CA ALA A 104 5.43 13.60 1.36
C ALA A 104 3.88 13.65 1.33
N THR A 105 3.22 12.67 1.94
CA THR A 105 1.76 12.47 1.78
C THR A 105 0.99 13.04 2.97
N SER A 106 0.71 14.34 2.94
CA SER A 106 0.00 15.04 4.04
C SER A 106 -1.41 14.50 4.37
N THR A 107 -2.06 13.86 3.40
CA THR A 107 -3.41 13.29 3.53
C THR A 107 -3.44 11.89 4.12
N LEU A 108 -2.30 11.20 4.18
CA LEU A 108 -2.19 9.89 4.82
C LEU A 108 -2.43 10.04 6.32
N LYS A 109 -3.30 9.18 6.86
CA LYS A 109 -3.65 9.16 8.28
C LYS A 109 -3.53 7.79 8.90
N LEU A 110 -3.65 6.73 8.10
CA LEU A 110 -3.56 5.35 8.55
C LEU A 110 -2.53 4.60 7.68
N PHE A 111 -1.46 4.09 8.27
CA PHE A 111 -0.46 3.31 7.56
C PHE A 111 -0.09 2.04 8.32
N PHE A 112 -0.50 0.88 7.81
CA PHE A 112 -0.22 -0.40 8.47
C PHE A 112 0.80 -1.20 7.66
N ILE A 113 1.80 -1.76 8.34
CA ILE A 113 2.86 -2.57 7.72
C ILE A 113 3.27 -3.75 8.61
N ASP A 114 2.40 -4.14 9.53
CA ASP A 114 2.65 -5.18 10.52
C ASP A 114 2.97 -6.54 9.88
N THR A 115 3.65 -7.40 10.63
CA THR A 115 3.95 -8.78 10.18
C THR A 115 4.74 -8.82 8.87
N ASN A 116 5.58 -7.79 8.64
CA ASN A 116 6.64 -7.80 7.64
C ASN A 116 8.01 -8.04 8.31
N LYS A 117 9.05 -8.25 7.50
CA LYS A 117 10.42 -8.58 7.96
C LYS A 117 11.27 -7.31 8.13
N ILE A 118 10.72 -6.34 8.87
CA ILE A 118 11.35 -5.03 9.15
C ILE A 118 12.10 -5.14 10.47
N SER A 119 13.36 -4.68 10.50
CA SER A 119 14.16 -4.65 11.74
C SER A 119 13.61 -3.67 12.77
N ASP A 120 13.93 -3.90 14.04
CA ASP A 120 13.50 -3.00 15.12
C ASP A 120 14.04 -1.57 14.94
N GLN A 121 15.21 -1.42 14.34
CA GLN A 121 15.77 -0.12 13.97
C GLN A 121 14.85 0.63 13.00
N ASN A 122 14.35 -0.03 11.96
CA ASN A 122 13.44 0.59 11.00
C ASN A 122 12.02 0.73 11.53
N LYS A 123 11.56 -0.17 12.41
CA LYS A 123 10.30 0.03 13.15
C LYS A 123 10.36 1.30 14.00
N GLU A 124 11.50 1.60 14.63
CA GLU A 124 11.65 2.83 15.41
C GLU A 124 11.66 4.08 14.53
N ARG A 125 12.34 4.03 13.38
CA ARG A 125 12.26 5.12 12.38
C ARG A 125 10.83 5.36 11.92
N LEU A 126 10.09 4.27 11.67
CA LEU A 126 8.68 4.33 11.27
C LEU A 126 7.81 4.99 12.35
N ARG A 127 7.97 4.60 13.63
CA ARG A 127 7.27 5.25 14.76
C ARG A 127 7.57 6.74 14.86
N LYS A 128 8.84 7.12 14.68
CA LYS A 128 9.25 8.52 14.71
C LYS A 128 8.57 9.34 13.60
N VAL A 129 8.66 8.90 12.35
CA VAL A 129 8.04 9.59 11.21
C VAL A 129 6.53 9.64 11.37
N ALA A 130 5.89 8.53 11.77
CA ALA A 130 4.46 8.49 12.02
C ALA A 130 4.00 9.51 13.05
N LYS A 131 4.74 9.65 14.17
CA LYS A 131 4.45 10.65 15.20
C LYS A 131 4.60 12.08 14.67
N GLU A 132 5.66 12.35 13.90
CA GLU A 132 5.91 13.68 13.31
C GLU A 132 4.85 14.07 12.28
N GLN A 133 4.34 13.11 11.50
CA GLN A 133 3.32 13.32 10.47
C GLN A 133 1.87 13.11 10.96
N ASN A 134 1.68 12.79 12.24
CA ASN A 134 0.38 12.44 12.83
C ASN A 134 -0.35 11.33 12.05
N ILE A 135 0.37 10.24 11.77
CA ILE A 135 -0.12 9.03 11.11
C ILE A 135 -0.28 7.94 12.15
N ASP A 136 -1.46 7.32 12.20
CA ASP A 136 -1.68 6.11 12.98
C ASP A 136 -1.10 4.90 12.23
N ILE A 137 -0.24 4.17 12.92
CA ILE A 137 0.41 2.96 12.39
C ILE A 137 0.00 1.70 13.14
N GLY A 138 -1.05 1.78 13.97
CA GLY A 138 -1.48 0.70 14.82
C GLY A 138 -0.45 0.32 15.88
N ASN A 139 -0.65 -0.86 16.47
CA ASN A 139 0.29 -1.42 17.44
C ASN A 139 1.35 -2.24 16.69
N LEU A 140 2.43 -1.59 16.24
CA LEU A 140 3.61 -2.27 15.70
C LEU A 140 4.23 -3.18 16.78
N SER A 141 3.88 -4.47 16.77
CA SER A 141 4.44 -5.50 17.64
C SER A 141 5.88 -5.89 17.26
#